data_AF-A0A482YB63-F1
#
_entry.id   AF-A0A482YB63-F1
#
_cell.length_a   1.000
_cell.length_b   1.000
_cell.length_c   1.000
_cell.angle_alpha   90.00
_cell.angle_beta   90.00
_cell.angle_gamma   90.00
#
_symmetry.space_group_name_H-M   'P 1'
#
loop_
_entity.id
_entity.type
_entity.pdbx_description
1 polymer ?
#
loop_
_entity_poly.entity_id
_entity_poly.type
_entity_poly.pdbx_seq_one_letter_code
_entity_poly.pdbx_strand_id
1 'polypeptide(L)'
;MVLVSVTDPDSNVDPETATDLDDLELSDAEQAALHDLQLSLEHVHRAYGTLLEFHHQLGHAMDRLGDAEDSLREAGYEAWANDLRDDHLPAGAISDQWTFELVEEFSGEFLEDVDAFEREVRDELADGVDHVTERRQKRRLRERAADASRD
;
A
#
# COMPACT_ATOMS: atom_id res chain seq x y z
N MET A 1 -15.67 -6.30 7.23
CA MET A 1 -14.79 -6.36 6.05
C MET A 1 -15.35 -5.42 5.00
N VAL A 2 -14.96 -4.15 5.08
CA VAL A 2 -15.33 -3.12 4.11
C VAL A 2 -14.22 -3.10 3.07
N LEU A 3 -14.54 -3.53 1.85
CA LEU A 3 -13.73 -3.23 0.68
C LEU A 3 -13.80 -1.71 0.48
N VAL A 4 -12.80 -0.98 0.93
CA VAL A 4 -12.59 0.39 0.49
C VAL A 4 -12.11 0.29 -0.95
N SER A 5 -13.05 0.44 -1.87
CA SER A 5 -12.74 0.88 -3.22
C SER A 5 -12.16 2.27 -3.09
N VAL A 6 -10.85 2.40 -3.22
CA VAL A 6 -10.23 3.69 -3.58
C VAL A 6 -10.56 3.87 -5.06
N THR A 7 -11.78 4.32 -5.31
CA THR A 7 -12.07 5.06 -6.53
C THR A 7 -11.90 6.51 -6.12
N ASP A 8 -10.86 7.16 -6.63
CA ASP A 8 -10.72 8.62 -6.54
C ASP A 8 -11.99 9.27 -7.08
N PRO A 9 -12.79 9.97 -6.24
CA PRO A 9 -14.01 10.63 -6.69
C PRO A 9 -13.73 11.89 -7.53
N ASP A 10 -12.47 12.32 -7.62
CA ASP A 10 -12.03 13.50 -8.38
C ASP A 10 -11.29 13.18 -9.69
N SER A 11 -11.33 11.95 -10.18
CA SER A 11 -10.84 11.63 -11.53
C SER A 11 -11.88 12.02 -12.61
N ASN A 12 -12.41 13.24 -12.53
CA ASN A 12 -13.12 13.89 -13.61
C ASN A 12 -12.14 14.81 -14.32
N VAL A 13 -11.09 14.21 -14.91
CA VAL A 13 -10.16 14.91 -15.79
C VAL A 13 -10.96 15.34 -17.00
N ASP A 14 -11.20 16.64 -17.11
CA ASP A 14 -11.75 17.28 -18.29
C ASP A 14 -10.95 16.80 -19.52
N PRO A 15 -11.56 16.23 -20.56
CA PRO A 15 -10.81 15.71 -21.72
C PRO A 15 -9.95 16.77 -22.44
N GLU A 16 -10.10 18.06 -22.10
CA GLU A 16 -9.22 19.14 -22.57
C GLU A 16 -7.93 19.35 -21.72
N THR A 17 -7.72 18.59 -20.64
CA THR A 17 -6.58 18.75 -19.70
C THR A 17 -5.64 17.54 -19.61
N ALA A 18 -5.83 16.52 -20.45
CA ALA A 18 -4.86 15.42 -20.51
C ALA A 18 -3.57 15.94 -21.15
N THR A 19 -2.54 16.19 -20.34
CA THR A 19 -1.18 16.51 -20.81
C THR A 19 -0.79 15.54 -21.91
N ASP A 20 -0.44 16.06 -23.10
CA ASP A 20 0.07 15.22 -24.16
C ASP A 20 1.43 14.68 -23.72
N LEU A 21 1.61 13.37 -23.77
CA LEU A 21 2.86 12.71 -23.39
C LEU A 21 4.04 13.16 -24.25
N ASP A 22 3.76 13.72 -25.43
CA ASP A 22 4.76 14.29 -26.34
C ASP A 22 5.24 15.68 -25.90
N ASP A 23 4.45 16.41 -25.08
CA ASP A 23 4.82 17.73 -24.54
C ASP A 23 5.74 17.60 -23.31
N LEU A 24 5.78 16.42 -22.68
CA LEU A 24 6.69 16.11 -21.57
C LEU A 24 8.12 15.91 -22.08
N GLU A 25 8.91 16.97 -22.15
CA GLU A 25 10.34 16.93 -22.52
C GLU A 25 11.23 16.40 -21.37
N LEU A 26 11.02 15.14 -20.98
CA LEU A 26 11.83 14.43 -19.98
C LEU A 26 13.17 13.97 -20.57
N SER A 27 14.26 14.22 -19.84
CA SER A 27 15.52 13.53 -20.06
C SER A 27 15.41 12.05 -19.69
N ASP A 28 16.33 11.22 -20.22
CA ASP A 28 16.41 9.80 -19.86
C ASP A 28 16.59 9.59 -18.35
N ALA A 29 17.32 10.50 -17.68
CA ALA A 29 17.56 10.43 -16.25
C ALA A 29 16.29 10.74 -15.44
N GLU A 30 15.51 11.75 -15.83
CA GLU A 30 14.22 12.08 -15.19
C GLU A 30 13.20 10.97 -15.40
N GLN A 31 13.12 10.42 -16.62
CA GLN A 31 12.24 9.28 -16.90
C GLN A 31 12.60 8.05 -16.06
N ALA A 32 13.90 7.75 -15.91
CA ALA A 32 14.35 6.66 -15.06
C ALA A 32 14.02 6.91 -13.58
N ALA A 33 14.25 8.12 -13.08
CA ALA A 33 13.93 8.48 -11.70
C ALA A 33 12.44 8.34 -11.38
N LEU A 34 11.55 8.86 -12.25
CA LEU A 34 10.10 8.73 -12.08
C LEU A 34 9.66 7.26 -12.06
N HIS A 35 10.19 6.45 -12.97
CA HIS A 35 9.90 5.02 -13.00
C HIS A 35 10.37 4.30 -11.72
N ASP A 36 11.58 4.61 -11.24
CA ASP A 36 12.11 4.01 -10.01
C ASP A 36 11.31 4.45 -8.77
N LEU A 37 10.81 5.68 -8.71
CA LEU A 37 9.90 6.14 -7.66
C LEU A 37 8.58 5.38 -7.67
N GLN A 38 7.96 5.21 -8.85
CA GLN A 38 6.73 4.43 -8.98
C GLN A 38 6.92 2.96 -8.55
N LEU A 39 8.01 2.32 -8.98
CA LEU A 39 8.33 0.95 -8.55
C LEU A 39 8.60 0.88 -7.03
N SER A 40 9.26 1.89 -6.47
CA SER A 40 9.52 1.96 -5.03
C SER A 40 8.20 2.04 -4.25
N LEU A 41 7.27 2.91 -4.65
CA LEU A 41 5.95 3.00 -4.03
C LEU A 41 5.16 1.70 -4.14
N GLU A 42 5.22 1.03 -5.29
CA GLU A 42 4.60 -0.29 -5.48
C GLU A 42 5.12 -1.30 -4.45
N HIS A 43 6.42 -1.27 -4.15
CA HIS A 43 7.02 -2.12 -3.12
C HIS A 43 6.68 -1.68 -1.70
N VAL A 44 6.59 -0.37 -1.42
CA VAL A 44 6.15 0.15 -0.11
C VAL A 44 4.71 -0.27 0.18
N HIS A 45 3.79 -0.12 -0.78
CA HIS A 45 2.41 -0.59 -0.61
C HIS A 45 2.31 -2.11 -0.41
N ARG A 46 3.18 -2.91 -1.07
CA ARG A 46 3.24 -4.35 -0.80
C ARG A 46 3.75 -4.66 0.61
N ALA A 47 4.74 -3.92 1.09
CA ALA A 47 5.22 -4.05 2.46
C ALA A 47 4.11 -3.71 3.45
N TYR A 48 3.35 -2.64 3.20
CA TYR A 48 2.17 -2.28 3.99
C TYR A 48 1.11 -3.38 3.98
N GLY A 49 0.78 -3.93 2.81
CA GLY A 49 -0.13 -5.07 2.71
C GLY A 49 0.34 -6.30 3.51
N THR A 50 1.65 -6.55 3.54
CA THR A 50 2.25 -7.62 4.34
C THR A 50 2.15 -7.34 5.84
N LEU A 51 2.29 -6.07 6.25
CA LEU A 51 2.10 -5.64 7.63
C LEU A 51 0.64 -5.82 8.08
N LEU A 52 -0.33 -5.50 7.22
CA LEU A 52 -1.75 -5.77 7.47
C LEU A 52 -2.04 -7.26 7.60
N GLU A 53 -1.46 -8.09 6.73
CA GLU A 53 -1.59 -9.55 6.85
C GLU A 53 -1.03 -10.06 8.17
N PHE A 54 0.15 -9.59 8.56
CA PHE A 54 0.74 -9.90 9.87
C PHE A 54 -0.18 -9.50 11.03
N HIS A 55 -0.74 -8.28 10.99
CA HIS A 55 -1.71 -7.80 11.98
C HIS A 55 -2.93 -8.73 12.10
N HIS A 56 -3.54 -9.11 10.97
CA HIS A 56 -4.71 -9.99 10.96
C HIS A 56 -4.39 -11.40 11.48
N GLN A 57 -3.27 -11.99 11.05
CA GLN A 57 -2.86 -13.31 11.53
C GLN A 57 -2.58 -13.31 13.03
N LEU A 58 -1.96 -12.25 13.55
CA LEU A 58 -1.74 -12.13 14.98
C LEU A 58 -3.06 -11.93 15.74
N GLY A 59 -3.96 -11.08 15.24
CA GLY A 59 -5.29 -10.91 15.82
C GLY A 59 -6.05 -12.24 15.93
N HIS A 60 -6.03 -13.06 14.87
CA HIS A 60 -6.61 -14.39 14.91
C HIS A 60 -5.94 -15.32 15.93
N ALA A 61 -4.62 -15.23 16.10
CA ALA A 61 -3.93 -16.01 17.14
C ALA A 61 -4.34 -15.55 18.55
N MET A 62 -4.51 -14.24 18.77
CA MET A 62 -4.96 -13.67 20.04
C MET A 62 -6.40 -14.09 20.36
N ASP A 63 -7.30 -14.13 19.37
CA ASP A 63 -8.66 -14.67 19.55
C ASP A 63 -8.61 -16.12 20.06
N ARG A 64 -7.73 -16.95 19.48
CA ARG A 64 -7.54 -18.35 19.90
C ARG A 64 -6.94 -18.48 21.29
N LEU A 65 -6.10 -17.53 21.71
CA LEU A 65 -5.60 -17.47 23.09
C LEU A 65 -6.74 -17.12 24.06
N GLY A 66 -7.67 -16.24 23.67
CA GLY A 66 -8.90 -15.99 24.42
C GLY A 66 -9.77 -17.24 24.57
N ASP A 67 -10.02 -17.97 23.47
CA ASP A 67 -10.74 -19.25 23.52
C ASP A 67 -10.03 -20.27 24.45
N ALA A 68 -8.70 -20.26 24.46
CA ALA A 68 -7.90 -21.13 25.31
C ALA A 68 -7.98 -20.72 26.79
N GLU A 69 -8.05 -19.42 27.11
CA GLU A 69 -8.30 -18.94 28.47
C GLU A 69 -9.60 -19.54 29.01
N ASP A 70 -10.69 -19.39 28.26
CA ASP A 70 -12.01 -19.90 28.66
C ASP A 70 -11.98 -21.43 28.82
N SER A 71 -11.37 -22.14 27.86
CA SER A 71 -11.23 -23.60 27.91
C SER A 71 -10.42 -24.08 29.12
N LEU A 72 -9.33 -23.38 29.47
CA LEU A 72 -8.52 -23.69 30.64
C LEU A 72 -9.30 -23.47 31.94
N ARG A 73 -10.11 -22.41 32.00
CA ARG A 73 -10.98 -22.11 33.13
C ARG A 73 -12.05 -23.18 33.31
N GLU A 74 -12.71 -23.61 32.24
CA GLU A 74 -13.69 -24.71 32.27
C GLU A 74 -13.07 -26.05 32.71
N ALA A 75 -11.81 -26.29 32.36
CA ALA A 75 -11.07 -27.48 32.75
C ALA A 75 -10.50 -27.43 34.19
N GLY A 76 -10.66 -26.32 34.92
CA GLY A 76 -10.17 -26.15 36.29
C GLY A 76 -8.69 -25.81 36.39
N TYR A 77 -8.10 -25.19 35.35
CA TYR A 77 -6.72 -24.71 35.32
C TYR A 77 -6.64 -23.18 35.45
N GLU A 78 -7.18 -22.63 36.55
CA GLU A 78 -7.30 -21.19 36.80
C GLU A 78 -5.96 -20.45 36.79
N ALA A 79 -4.87 -21.09 37.22
CA ALA A 79 -3.57 -20.45 37.23
C ALA A 79 -3.11 -20.07 35.82
N TRP A 80 -3.24 -20.98 34.85
CA TRP A 80 -2.87 -20.71 33.45
C TRP A 80 -3.87 -19.81 32.74
N ALA A 81 -5.16 -19.92 33.06
CA ALA A 81 -6.16 -18.99 32.54
C ALA A 81 -5.87 -17.54 33.02
N ASN A 82 -5.52 -17.35 34.29
CA ASN A 82 -5.16 -16.03 34.80
C ASN A 82 -3.85 -15.50 34.20
N ASP A 83 -2.85 -16.35 33.98
CA ASP A 83 -1.59 -15.99 33.31
C ASP A 83 -1.84 -15.49 31.88
N LEU A 84 -2.72 -16.18 31.12
CA LEU A 84 -3.17 -15.69 29.81
C LEU A 84 -3.86 -14.32 29.91
N ARG A 85 -4.81 -14.17 30.84
CA ARG A 85 -5.62 -12.96 31.02
C ARG A 85 -4.79 -11.74 31.45
N ASP A 86 -3.90 -11.94 32.41
CA ASP A 86 -3.22 -10.85 33.10
C ASP A 86 -1.92 -10.44 32.41
N ASP A 87 -1.23 -11.40 31.77
CA ASP A 87 0.11 -11.17 31.24
C ASP A 87 0.17 -11.32 29.71
N HIS A 88 -0.42 -12.37 29.12
CA HIS A 88 -0.20 -12.65 27.69
C HIS A 88 -1.16 -11.94 26.73
N LEU A 89 -2.46 -11.93 27.01
CA LEU A 89 -3.48 -11.27 26.19
C LEU A 89 -3.35 -9.73 26.15
N PRO A 90 -3.01 -9.03 27.24
CA PRO A 90 -2.85 -7.57 27.20
C PRO A 90 -1.49 -7.10 26.68
N ALA A 91 -0.47 -7.98 26.62
CA ALA A 91 0.88 -7.62 26.21
C ALA A 91 0.96 -7.17 24.75
N GLY A 92 1.80 -6.16 24.49
CA GLY A 92 2.14 -5.80 23.12
C GLY A 92 3.06 -6.81 22.45
N ALA A 93 2.93 -6.94 21.13
CA ALA A 93 3.67 -7.91 20.33
C ALA A 93 5.15 -7.53 20.14
N ILE A 94 5.44 -6.24 19.97
CA ILE A 94 6.77 -5.72 19.68
C ILE A 94 6.98 -4.47 20.51
N SER A 95 8.00 -4.45 21.37
CA SER A 95 8.30 -3.30 22.24
C SER A 95 7.08 -2.81 23.06
N ASP A 96 6.22 -3.75 23.46
CA ASP A 96 4.94 -3.50 24.14
C ASP A 96 3.89 -2.73 23.32
N GLN A 97 4.09 -2.57 22.00
CA GLN A 97 3.09 -2.06 21.07
C GLN A 97 2.20 -3.18 20.54
N TRP A 98 0.91 -2.89 20.40
CA TRP A 98 -0.03 -3.70 19.66
C TRP A 98 0.16 -3.49 18.16
N THR A 99 -0.08 -4.54 17.37
CA THR A 99 0.23 -4.48 15.93
C THR A 99 -0.63 -3.49 15.14
N PHE A 100 -1.77 -3.05 15.68
CA PHE A 100 -2.53 -1.96 15.06
C PHE A 100 -1.78 -0.63 15.16
N GLU A 101 -1.04 -0.38 16.24
CA GLU A 101 -0.24 0.83 16.41
C GLU A 101 0.88 0.88 15.37
N LEU A 102 1.52 -0.26 15.09
CA LEU A 102 2.53 -0.38 14.02
C LEU A 102 1.93 -0.13 12.63
N VAL A 103 0.70 -0.60 12.40
CA VAL A 103 -0.02 -0.35 11.14
C VAL A 103 -0.32 1.13 10.99
N GLU A 104 -0.86 1.77 12.04
CA GLU A 104 -1.21 3.19 12.04
C GLU A 104 0.04 4.06 11.84
N GLU A 105 1.10 3.82 12.62
CA GLU A 105 2.38 4.54 12.52
C GLU A 105 3.00 4.39 11.11
N PHE A 106 3.05 3.16 10.56
CA PHE A 106 3.58 2.96 9.22
C PHE A 106 2.76 3.69 8.15
N SER A 107 1.43 3.61 8.23
CA SER A 107 0.54 4.21 7.24
C SER A 107 0.50 5.74 7.32
N GLY A 108 0.44 6.30 8.53
CA GLY A 108 0.25 7.73 8.77
C GLY A 108 1.55 8.53 8.83
N GLU A 109 2.70 7.86 8.84
CA GLU A 109 4.01 8.52 8.78
C GLU A 109 4.75 8.13 7.51
N PHE A 110 5.41 6.97 7.50
CA PHE A 110 6.33 6.60 6.42
C PHE A 110 5.65 6.48 5.05
N LEU A 111 4.49 5.84 4.97
CA LEU A 111 3.79 5.66 3.70
C LEU A 111 3.29 7.00 3.14
N GLU A 112 2.60 7.79 3.98
CA GLU A 112 2.11 9.13 3.60
C GLU A 112 3.24 10.05 3.14
N ASP A 113 4.38 10.05 3.84
CA ASP A 113 5.54 10.88 3.51
C ASP A 113 6.15 10.53 2.14
N VAL A 114 6.33 9.23 1.85
CA VAL A 114 6.91 8.80 0.57
C VAL A 114 5.93 9.00 -0.59
N ASP A 115 4.63 8.76 -0.37
CA ASP A 115 3.57 9.05 -1.36
C ASP A 115 3.53 10.55 -1.70
N ALA A 116 3.62 11.42 -0.69
CA ALA A 116 3.65 12.86 -0.89
C ALA A 116 4.89 13.30 -1.66
N PHE A 117 6.06 12.74 -1.33
CA PHE A 117 7.31 13.05 -2.02
C PHE A 117 7.29 12.63 -3.49
N GLU A 118 6.81 11.42 -3.82
CA GLU A 118 6.66 11.00 -5.23
C GLU A 118 5.74 11.95 -5.99
N ARG A 119 4.62 12.34 -5.37
CA ARG A 119 3.66 13.24 -5.99
C ARG A 119 4.27 14.59 -6.31
N GLU A 120 5.02 15.17 -5.38
CA GLU A 120 5.73 16.43 -5.61
C GLU A 120 6.70 16.33 -6.79
N VAL A 121 7.50 15.25 -6.85
CA VAL A 121 8.46 15.05 -7.94
C VAL A 121 7.75 14.84 -9.28
N ARG A 122 6.67 14.06 -9.32
CA ARG A 122 5.89 13.80 -10.53
C ARG A 122 5.14 15.05 -11.00
N ASP A 123 4.61 15.85 -10.08
CA ASP A 123 3.94 17.10 -10.41
C ASP A 123 4.93 18.10 -11.04
N GLU A 124 6.16 18.19 -10.52
CA GLU A 124 7.20 19.07 -11.05
C GLU A 124 7.77 18.59 -12.40
N LEU A 125 8.06 17.29 -12.53
CA LEU A 125 8.77 16.78 -13.71
C LEU A 125 7.84 16.34 -14.85
N ALA A 126 6.63 15.89 -14.53
CA ALA A 126 5.74 15.22 -15.47
C ALA A 126 4.32 15.80 -15.48
N ASP A 127 4.12 17.03 -14.98
CA ASP A 127 2.82 17.69 -14.88
C ASP A 127 1.75 16.80 -14.22
N GLY A 128 2.17 15.99 -13.25
CA GLY A 128 1.31 15.06 -12.51
C GLY A 128 0.97 13.78 -13.26
N VAL A 129 1.49 13.55 -14.47
CA VAL A 129 1.17 12.36 -15.27
C VAL A 129 1.81 11.10 -14.71
N ASP A 130 0.99 10.15 -14.27
CA ASP A 130 1.46 8.82 -13.85
C ASP A 130 1.90 7.93 -15.02
N HIS A 131 2.83 7.02 -14.74
CA HIS A 131 3.20 5.92 -15.65
C HIS A 131 3.63 6.39 -17.04
N VAL A 132 4.39 7.49 -17.11
CA VAL A 132 4.82 8.09 -18.39
C VAL A 132 5.49 7.04 -19.29
N THR A 133 6.37 6.22 -18.72
CA THR A 133 7.11 5.17 -19.44
C THR A 133 6.17 4.11 -20.03
N GLU A 134 5.26 3.56 -19.24
CA GLU A 134 4.29 2.54 -19.65
C GLU A 134 3.28 3.11 -20.63
N ARG A 135 2.83 4.34 -20.44
CA ARG A 135 1.92 5.02 -21.37
C ARG A 135 2.58 5.23 -22.73
N ARG A 136 3.84 5.69 -22.78
CA ARG A 136 4.63 5.78 -24.02
C ARG A 136 4.85 4.41 -24.66
N GLN A 137 5.12 3.37 -23.87
CA GLN A 137 5.24 1.99 -24.37
C GLN A 137 3.92 1.51 -25.00
N LYS A 138 2.80 1.71 -24.31
CA LYS A 138 1.45 1.36 -24.79
C LYS A 138 1.11 2.06 -26.10
N ARG A 139 1.48 3.35 -26.25
CA ARG A 139 1.31 4.09 -27.50
C ARG A 139 2.09 3.46 -28.66
N ARG A 140 3.40 3.20 -28.48
CA ARG A 140 4.23 2.54 -29.51
C ARG A 140 3.69 1.17 -29.93
N LEU A 141 3.19 0.39 -28.97
CA LEU A 141 2.56 -0.92 -29.25
C LEU A 141 1.30 -0.78 -30.11
N ARG A 142 0.49 0.27 -29.88
CA ARG A 142 -0.73 0.56 -30.64
C ARG A 142 -0.44 1.10 -32.05
N GLU A 143 0.52 1.99 -32.19
CA GLU A 143 0.95 2.54 -33.50
C GLU A 143 1.43 1.42 -34.42
N ARG A 144 2.29 0.52 -33.91
CA ARG A 144 2.74 -0.65 -34.66
C ARG A 144 1.59 -1.56 -35.13
N ALA A 145 0.56 -1.74 -34.30
CA ALA A 145 -0.60 -2.54 -34.65
C ALA A 145 -1.47 -1.88 -35.71
N ALA A 146 -1.62 -0.55 -35.65
CA ALA A 146 -2.37 0.22 -36.64
C ALA A 146 -1.69 0.19 -38.02
N ASP A 147 -0.36 0.30 -38.08
CA ASP A 147 0.38 0.21 -39.35
C ASP A 147 0.30 -1.19 -39.96
N ALA A 148 0.38 -2.25 -39.14
CA ALA A 148 0.20 -3.63 -39.61
C ALA A 148 -1.22 -3.95 -40.13
N SER A 149 -2.21 -3.11 -39.83
CA SER A 149 -3.59 -3.24 -40.33
C SER A 149 -3.88 -2.43 -41.60
N ARG A 150 -2.91 -1.61 -42.03
CA ARG A 150 -2.99 -0.77 -43.25
C ARG A 150 -2.30 -1.41 -44.46
N ASP A 151 -1.51 -2.46 -44.24
CA ASP A 151 -0.95 -3.38 -45.26
C ASP A 151 -1.82 -4.62 -45.44
#